data_AF-A0A1Q8YEC8-F1
#
_entry.id   AF-A0A1Q8YEC8-F1
#
_cell.length_a   1.000
_cell.length_b   1.000
_cell.length_c   1.000
_cell.angle_alpha   90.00
_cell.angle_beta   90.00
_cell.angle_gamma   90.00
#
_symmetry.space_group_name_H-M   'P 1'
#
loop_
_entity.id
_entity.type
_entity.pdbx_description
1 polymer ?
#
loop_
_entity_poly.entity_id
_entity_poly.type
_entity_poly.pdbx_seq_one_letter_code
_entity_poly.pdbx_strand_id
1 'polypeptide(L)'
;MQQTAKIFATGRSQAVRLPLEFRFDVAEVYIRHDPVTGDVVLSRKPTDWQGLLDAVAQNMGEDLLIERRAVATPQVRRDPFEGWQE
;
A
#
# COMPACT_ATOMS: atom_id res chain seq x y z
N MET A 1 9.15 24.55 -8.59
CA MET A 1 8.17 25.15 -9.52
C MET A 1 7.06 24.13 -9.70
N GLN A 2 5.79 24.55 -9.69
CA GLN A 2 4.65 23.65 -9.92
C GLN A 2 4.29 23.66 -11.41
N GLN A 3 4.03 22.49 -11.98
CA GLN A 3 3.59 22.36 -13.37
C GLN A 3 2.18 21.82 -13.39
N THR A 4 1.33 22.46 -14.20
CA THR A 4 -0.06 22.05 -14.34
C THR A 4 -0.18 20.95 -15.39
N ALA A 5 -1.14 20.05 -15.17
CA ALA A 5 -1.50 19.00 -16.12
C ALA A 5 -2.94 19.19 -16.58
N LYS A 6 -3.25 18.78 -17.81
CA LYS A 6 -4.62 18.86 -18.34
C LYS A 6 -5.43 17.66 -17.86
N ILE A 7 -6.62 17.96 -17.35
CA ILE A 7 -7.66 16.97 -17.07
C ILE A 7 -8.56 16.86 -18.29
N PHE A 8 -8.93 15.64 -18.65
CA PHE A 8 -9.85 15.34 -19.74
C PHE A 8 -10.72 14.13 -19.41
N ALA A 9 -11.79 13.92 -20.19
CA ALA A 9 -12.64 12.76 -20.05
C ALA A 9 -12.20 11.64 -21.00
N THR A 10 -12.22 10.40 -20.52
CA THR A 10 -12.06 9.17 -21.33
C THR A 10 -13.27 8.28 -21.07
N GLY A 11 -14.23 8.28 -22.00
CA GLY A 11 -15.52 7.62 -21.79
C GLY A 11 -16.27 8.23 -20.60
N ARG A 12 -16.56 7.41 -19.57
CA ARG A 12 -17.22 7.85 -18.33
C ARG A 12 -16.24 8.22 -17.21
N SER A 13 -14.94 8.13 -17.46
CA SER A 13 -13.89 8.36 -16.47
C SER A 13 -13.18 9.69 -16.70
N GLN A 14 -12.65 10.27 -15.62
CA GLN A 14 -11.72 11.40 -15.68
C GLN A 14 -10.29 10.88 -15.80
N ALA A 15 -9.46 11.58 -16.58
CA ALA A 15 -8.06 11.24 -16.80
C ALA A 15 -7.17 12.50 -16.72
N VAL A 16 -5.91 12.30 -16.32
CA VAL A 16 -4.89 13.35 -16.28
C VAL A 16 -3.85 13.05 -17.35
N ARG A 17 -3.51 14.03 -18.19
CA ARG A 17 -2.42 13.90 -19.15
C ARG A 17 -1.11 14.25 -18.49
N LEU A 18 -0.31 13.24 -18.17
CA LEU A 18 1.01 13.43 -17.57
C LEU A 18 2.00 14.06 -18.58
N PRO A 19 2.64 15.19 -18.25
CA PRO A 19 3.79 15.71 -18.97
C PRO A 19 4.94 14.69 -19.01
N LEU A 20 5.91 14.87 -19.93
CA LEU A 20 6.96 13.90 -20.22
C LEU A 20 7.78 13.53 -18.98
N GLU A 21 8.13 14.53 -18.20
CA GLU A 21 8.92 14.48 -16.97
C GLU A 21 8.21 13.78 -15.79
N PHE A 22 6.88 13.59 -15.86
CA PHE A 22 6.09 12.90 -14.83
C PHE A 22 5.56 11.54 -15.29
N ARG A 23 6.02 11.01 -16.43
CA ARG A 23 5.58 9.70 -16.92
C ARG A 23 6.14 8.58 -16.05
N PHE A 24 5.29 7.57 -15.80
CA PHE A 24 5.70 6.33 -15.17
C PHE A 24 6.26 5.35 -16.21
N ASP A 25 7.20 4.50 -15.78
CA ASP A 25 7.74 3.37 -16.53
C ASP A 25 6.92 2.08 -16.32
N VAL A 26 5.80 2.17 -15.61
CA VAL A 26 4.90 1.05 -15.27
C VAL A 26 3.51 1.24 -15.87
N ALA A 27 2.81 0.13 -16.10
CA ALA A 27 1.45 0.14 -16.65
C ALA A 27 0.37 0.58 -15.64
N GLU A 28 0.64 0.43 -14.34
CA GLU A 28 -0.31 0.71 -13.26
C GLU A 28 0.36 1.46 -12.10
N VAL A 29 -0.43 2.27 -11.41
CA VAL A 29 0.00 3.05 -10.24
C VAL A 29 -0.98 2.85 -9.10
N TYR A 30 -0.52 3.01 -7.87
CA TYR A 30 -1.41 3.20 -6.73
C TYR A 30 -1.91 4.63 -6.70
N ILE A 31 -3.18 4.80 -6.34
CA ILE A 31 -3.84 6.08 -6.12
C ILE A 31 -4.34 6.14 -4.69
N ARG A 32 -4.06 7.25 -3.99
CA ARG A 32 -4.59 7.53 -2.66
C ARG A 32 -4.95 8.99 -2.52
N HIS A 33 -5.85 9.28 -1.59
CA HIS A 33 -6.01 10.63 -1.07
C HIS A 33 -5.05 10.84 0.10
N ASP A 34 -4.40 12.00 0.12
CA ASP A 34 -3.71 12.47 1.31
C ASP A 34 -4.73 13.05 2.30
N PRO A 35 -4.86 12.50 3.52
CA PRO A 35 -5.86 12.97 4.46
C PRO A 35 -5.56 14.36 5.03
N VAL A 36 -4.30 14.82 4.95
CA VAL A 36 -3.89 16.12 5.51
C VAL A 36 -4.09 17.23 4.48
N THR A 37 -3.66 17.00 3.24
CA THR A 37 -3.72 18.04 2.19
C THR A 37 -4.95 17.92 1.31
N GLY A 38 -5.59 16.76 1.26
CA GLY A 38 -6.67 16.43 0.31
C GLY A 38 -6.18 16.05 -1.09
N ASP A 39 -4.87 16.07 -1.32
CA ASP A 39 -4.29 15.81 -2.64
C ASP A 39 -4.50 14.37 -3.10
N VAL A 40 -4.59 14.18 -4.42
CA VAL A 40 -4.52 12.87 -5.04
C VAL A 40 -3.06 12.54 -5.30
N VAL A 41 -2.55 11.51 -4.64
CA VAL A 41 -1.16 11.05 -4.78
C VAL A 41 -1.13 9.79 -5.62
N LEU A 42 -0.33 9.83 -6.69
CA LEU A 42 -0.02 8.68 -7.53
C LEU A 42 1.38 8.16 -7.17
N SER A 43 1.51 6.85 -6.99
CA SER A 43 2.80 6.21 -6.71
C SER A 43 2.98 4.97 -7.56
N ARG A 44 4.23 4.66 -7.93
CA ARG A 44 4.56 3.47 -8.71
C ARG A 44 4.03 2.22 -8.00
N LYS A 45 3.34 1.35 -8.74
CA LYS A 45 3.02 -0.01 -8.27
C LYS A 45 4.24 -0.91 -8.53
N PRO A 46 4.90 -1.45 -7.49
CA PRO A 46 6.00 -2.40 -7.67
C PRO A 46 5.51 -3.66 -8.38
N THR A 47 6.36 -4.25 -9.23
CA THR A 47 6.09 -5.51 -9.91
C THR A 47 6.43 -6.73 -9.06
N ASP A 48 7.20 -6.52 -7.99
CA ASP A 48 7.71 -7.55 -7.10
C ASP A 48 7.94 -6.99 -5.68
N TRP A 49 8.50 -7.83 -4.83
CA TRP A 49 8.81 -7.52 -3.43
C TRP A 49 10.24 -7.02 -3.22
N GLN A 50 11.02 -6.80 -4.28
CA GLN A 50 12.45 -6.48 -4.14
C GLN A 50 12.65 -5.16 -3.38
N GLY A 51 11.84 -4.15 -3.69
CA GLY A 51 11.91 -2.87 -2.98
C GLY A 51 11.61 -2.97 -1.48
N LEU A 52 10.75 -3.92 -1.07
CA LEU A 52 10.54 -4.20 0.36
C LEU A 52 11.77 -4.88 0.97
N LEU A 53 12.33 -5.88 0.28
CA LEU A 53 13.52 -6.60 0.77
C LEU A 53 14.73 -5.67 0.88
N ASP A 54 14.91 -4.76 -0.06
CA ASP A 54 15.96 -3.73 -0.03
C ASP A 54 15.77 -2.79 1.16
N ALA A 55 14.53 -2.35 1.42
CA ALA A 55 14.23 -1.54 2.59
C ALA A 55 14.52 -2.31 3.90
N VAL A 56 14.15 -3.59 4.00
CA VAL A 56 14.50 -4.41 5.16
C VAL A 56 16.02 -4.54 5.31
N ALA A 57 16.75 -4.76 4.22
CA ALA A 57 18.20 -4.86 4.22
C ALA A 57 18.87 -3.58 4.72
N GLN A 58 18.37 -2.41 4.31
CA GLN A 58 18.88 -1.11 4.76
C GLN A 58 18.66 -0.86 6.26
N ASN A 59 17.62 -1.47 6.86
CA ASN A 59 17.27 -1.29 8.27
C ASN A 59 17.73 -2.47 9.16
N MET A 60 18.57 -3.40 8.66
CA MET A 60 19.01 -4.59 9.42
C MET A 60 19.73 -4.29 10.74
N GLY A 61 20.30 -3.08 10.89
CA GLY A 61 20.96 -2.64 12.12
C GLY A 61 20.02 -1.97 13.13
N GLU A 62 18.75 -1.75 12.78
CA GLU A 62 17.76 -1.21 13.71
C GLU A 62 17.14 -2.35 14.53
N ASP A 63 17.12 -2.18 15.85
CA ASP A 63 16.43 -3.12 16.74
C ASP A 63 14.92 -2.86 16.69
N LEU A 64 14.29 -3.29 15.59
CA LEU A 64 12.85 -3.19 15.36
C LEU A 64 12.13 -4.29 16.16
N LEU A 65 12.19 -4.19 17.49
CA LEU A 65 11.36 -4.99 18.38
C LEU A 65 9.92 -4.52 18.28
N ILE A 66 9.19 -5.10 17.34
CA ILE A 66 7.73 -4.95 17.29
C ILE A 66 7.17 -5.84 18.40
N GLU A 67 6.72 -5.23 19.50
CA GLU A 67 5.96 -5.95 20.50
C GLU A 67 4.75 -6.60 19.82
N ARG A 68 4.72 -7.93 19.83
CA ARG A 68 3.55 -8.67 19.37
C ARG A 68 2.41 -8.24 20.28
N ARG A 69 1.41 -7.55 19.71
CA ARG A 69 0.18 -7.24 20.43
C ARG A 69 -0.38 -8.56 20.97
N ALA A 70 -0.31 -8.73 22.30
CA ALA A 70 -0.97 -9.83 22.96
C ALA A 70 -2.45 -9.70 22.64
N VAL A 71 -3.01 -10.71 21.97
CA VAL A 71 -4.45 -10.77 21.78
C VAL A 71 -5.04 -10.90 23.18
N ALA A 72 -5.79 -9.89 23.64
CA ALA A 72 -6.33 -9.82 25.00
C ALA A 72 -7.43 -10.87 25.28
N THR A 73 -7.80 -11.67 24.28
CA THR A 73 -8.61 -12.86 24.56
C THR A 73 -7.70 -13.91 25.20
N PRO A 74 -8.08 -14.45 26.37
CA PRO A 74 -7.59 -15.76 26.77
C PRO A 74 -7.77 -16.64 25.54
N GLN A 75 -6.72 -17.33 25.11
CA GLN A 75 -6.90 -18.42 24.16
C GLN A 75 -7.80 -19.43 24.85
N VAL A 76 -9.12 -19.26 24.74
CA VAL A 76 -10.05 -20.36 24.92
C VAL A 76 -9.62 -21.29 23.81
N ARG A 77 -8.85 -22.31 24.20
CA ARG A 77 -8.46 -23.41 23.33
C ARG A 77 -9.77 -24.05 22.92
N ARG A 78 -10.37 -23.56 21.83
CA ARG A 78 -11.56 -24.17 21.25
C ARG A 78 -11.12 -25.57 20.86
N ASP A 79 -11.62 -26.56 21.58
CA ASP A 79 -11.42 -27.94 21.20
C ASP A 79 -12.23 -28.16 19.90
N PRO A 80 -11.57 -28.45 18.76
CA PRO A 80 -12.27 -28.66 17.51
C PRO A 80 -13.26 -29.84 17.54
N PHE A 81 -13.18 -30.68 18.57
CA PHE A 81 -14.01 -31.86 18.76
C PHE A 81 -15.02 -31.72 19.92
N GLU A 82 -15.14 -30.53 20.53
CA GLU A 82 -16.14 -30.30 21.57
C GLU A 82 -17.56 -30.50 21.00
N GLY A 83 -18.29 -31.47 21.56
CA GLY A 83 -19.65 -31.80 21.12
C GLY A 83 -19.74 -32.80 19.95
N TRP A 84 -18.64 -33.42 19.54
CA TRP A 84 -18.70 -34.52 18.57
C TRP A 84 -19.32 -35.76 19.21
N GLN A 85 -20.39 -36.28 18.61
CA GLN A 85 -21.04 -37.55 18.96
C GLN A 85 -21.03 -38.42 17.71
N GLU A 86 -20.59 -39.67 17.86
CA GLU A 86 -20.51 -40.68 16.79
C GLU A 86 -21.89 -41.27 16.43
#